data_AF-A0A958Y4L8-F1
#
_entry.id   AF-A0A958Y4L8-F1
#
_cell.length_a   1.000
_cell.length_b   1.000
_cell.length_c   1.000
_cell.angle_alpha   90.00
_cell.angle_beta   90.00
_cell.angle_gamma   90.00
#
_symmetry.space_group_name_H-M   'P 1'
#
loop_
_entity.id
_entity.type
_entity.pdbx_description
1 polymer ?
#
loop_
_entity_poly.entity_id
_entity_poly.type
_entity_poly.pdbx_seq_one_letter_code
_entity_poly.pdbx_strand_id
1 'polypeptide(L)'
;MFNAILGDKGALTRVPVIVNGMEIANHGDHFQPAAEAANNVLVPALNNLIANNVSSFPLSSTSVGVSFDFSTGQPVSITESLGPILAERGRTLGKNKINFGVNYSHLGLSRFRGKRTEDIMFTFPHQDVREEGLGETTTESDVMDIFLDLNVDANIFAFYATIGLAKNFDVSIALPVLNISLGGDARAVIRSFTHAHEGAADHHFGELGEEVNNPTLEHTESYEGSAFGIGDLALRLKYAFLQGKGVGLAALLDARLPTGKTEDFLGTGKANIRLMGIVSKNFGDFTPHLNLGYDYRRADFDSDELEFAAGFDHKITRGFTFAIDILGEIDLKQEEALSFEYSEEPITITDRVETPTGEPGTLIRTIEQTNIPSRLDDNVFNAAIGMRYAPAENIILLGNILLPLNDGGLRSNIAYTLGFAVSL
;
A
#
# COMPACT_ATOMS: atom_id res chain seq x y z
N MET A 1 -14.44 11.63 -3.13
CA MET A 1 -13.56 12.48 -3.96
C MET A 1 -14.12 12.65 -5.36
N PHE A 2 -14.13 11.65 -6.25
CA PHE A 2 -14.69 11.82 -7.61
C PHE A 2 -16.16 12.27 -7.63
N ASN A 3 -17.02 11.66 -6.81
CA ASN A 3 -18.43 12.12 -6.68
C ASN A 3 -18.58 13.51 -6.02
N ALA A 4 -17.57 14.02 -5.32
CA ALA A 4 -17.60 15.40 -4.80
C ALA A 4 -17.23 16.39 -5.92
N ILE A 5 -16.26 16.01 -6.77
CA ILE A 5 -15.85 16.76 -7.96
C ILE A 5 -16.94 16.71 -9.05
N LEU A 6 -17.66 15.59 -9.18
CA LEU A 6 -18.52 15.27 -10.34
C LEU A 6 -20.00 15.00 -10.02
N GLY A 7 -20.39 14.87 -8.75
CA GLY A 7 -21.75 14.46 -8.37
C GLY A 7 -22.77 15.61 -8.28
N ASP A 8 -23.95 15.33 -7.72
CA ASP A 8 -25.11 16.24 -7.64
C ASP A 8 -24.87 17.59 -6.93
N LYS A 9 -23.76 17.73 -6.18
CA LYS A 9 -23.30 18.97 -5.53
C LYS A 9 -22.09 19.61 -6.24
N GLY A 10 -21.70 19.08 -7.40
CA GLY A 10 -20.39 19.24 -8.02
C GLY A 10 -20.16 20.62 -8.62
N ALA A 11 -18.91 21.04 -8.54
CA ALA A 11 -18.41 22.33 -9.03
C ALA A 11 -18.37 22.45 -10.56
N LEU A 12 -18.62 21.37 -11.31
CA LEU A 12 -18.85 21.44 -12.75
C LEU A 12 -20.14 22.21 -13.01
N THR A 13 -20.04 23.30 -13.75
CA THR A 13 -21.17 24.17 -14.02
C THR A 13 -22.20 23.39 -14.82
N ARG A 14 -23.43 23.36 -14.29
CA ARG A 14 -24.58 22.93 -15.07
C ARG A 14 -24.78 23.96 -16.18
N VAL A 15 -24.42 23.63 -17.41
CA VAL A 15 -24.83 24.40 -18.59
C VAL A 15 -26.08 23.74 -19.13
N PRO A 16 -27.29 24.28 -18.83
CA PRO A 16 -28.51 23.71 -19.35
C PRO A 16 -28.59 23.98 -20.86
N VAL A 17 -28.57 22.93 -21.67
CA VAL A 17 -28.97 23.09 -23.07
C VAL A 17 -30.49 23.23 -23.12
N ILE A 18 -30.94 24.42 -23.53
CA ILE A 18 -32.35 24.71 -23.73
C ILE A 18 -32.71 24.53 -25.20
N VAL A 19 -33.40 23.45 -25.54
CA VAL A 19 -34.03 23.28 -26.86
C VAL A 19 -35.53 23.39 -26.68
N ASN A 20 -36.15 24.33 -27.40
CA ASN A 20 -37.59 24.61 -27.34
C ASN A 20 -38.13 24.89 -25.92
N GLY A 21 -37.31 25.47 -25.03
CA GLY A 21 -37.73 25.79 -23.67
C GLY A 21 -37.68 24.63 -22.68
N MET A 22 -37.15 23.46 -23.07
CA MET A 22 -36.81 22.36 -22.16
C MET A 22 -35.29 22.26 -21.98
N GLU A 23 -34.86 22.18 -20.72
CA GLU A 23 -33.52 21.74 -20.33
C GLU A 23 -33.38 20.26 -20.69
N ILE A 24 -32.50 19.93 -21.65
CA ILE A 24 -32.41 18.58 -22.23
C ILE A 24 -31.10 17.84 -21.94
N ALA A 25 -30.05 18.51 -21.45
CA ALA A 25 -28.81 17.86 -21.02
C ALA A 25 -27.95 18.80 -20.16
N ASN A 26 -27.32 18.25 -19.11
CA ASN A 26 -26.27 18.90 -18.34
C ASN A 26 -24.91 18.45 -18.91
N HIS A 27 -24.13 19.36 -19.50
CA HIS A 27 -22.87 19.00 -20.17
C HIS A 27 -21.82 18.41 -19.21
N GLY A 28 -21.88 18.74 -17.91
CA GLY A 28 -21.02 18.14 -16.90
C GLY A 28 -21.21 16.62 -16.73
N ASP A 29 -22.38 16.09 -17.09
CA ASP A 29 -22.69 14.66 -16.95
C ASP A 29 -21.92 13.81 -17.97
N HIS A 30 -21.34 14.41 -19.02
CA HIS A 30 -20.63 13.65 -20.05
C HIS A 30 -19.27 13.12 -19.60
N PHE A 31 -18.68 13.63 -18.50
CA PHE A 31 -17.51 13.01 -17.87
C PHE A 31 -17.90 11.94 -16.84
N GLN A 32 -19.17 11.89 -16.43
CA GLN A 32 -19.64 11.03 -15.36
C GLN A 32 -19.43 9.54 -15.65
N PRO A 33 -19.72 8.99 -16.85
CA PRO A 33 -19.48 7.57 -17.13
C PRO A 33 -18.00 7.18 -16.96
N ALA A 34 -17.08 7.99 -17.46
CA ALA A 34 -15.65 7.76 -17.36
C ALA A 34 -15.18 7.81 -15.90
N ALA A 35 -15.69 8.77 -15.13
CA ALA A 35 -15.32 8.91 -13.74
C ALA A 35 -15.98 7.88 -12.82
N GLU A 36 -17.20 7.44 -13.10
CA GLU A 36 -17.84 6.33 -12.40
C GLU A 36 -17.06 5.03 -12.65
N ALA A 37 -16.65 4.79 -13.90
CA ALA A 37 -15.78 3.66 -14.24
C ALA A 37 -14.47 3.72 -13.45
N ALA A 38 -13.80 4.87 -13.43
CA ALA A 38 -12.57 5.02 -12.66
C ALA A 38 -12.78 4.95 -11.15
N ASN A 39 -13.88 5.47 -10.61
CA ASN A 39 -14.21 5.35 -9.20
C ASN A 39 -14.43 3.87 -8.80
N ASN A 40 -15.08 3.09 -9.65
CA ASN A 40 -15.33 1.66 -9.44
C ASN A 40 -14.05 0.81 -9.48
N VAL A 41 -12.97 1.30 -10.11
CA VAL A 41 -11.67 0.62 -10.14
C VAL A 41 -10.73 1.17 -9.07
N LEU A 42 -10.60 2.49 -8.97
CA LEU A 42 -9.62 3.15 -8.11
C LEU A 42 -9.94 3.00 -6.63
N VAL A 43 -11.21 3.16 -6.22
CA VAL A 43 -11.55 3.09 -4.80
C VAL A 43 -11.28 1.69 -4.24
N PRO A 44 -11.73 0.60 -4.89
CA PRO A 44 -11.34 -0.75 -4.47
C PRO A 44 -9.84 -0.99 -4.55
N ALA A 45 -9.16 -0.53 -5.61
CA ALA A 45 -7.72 -0.66 -5.76
C ALA A 45 -6.94 0.02 -4.62
N LEU A 46 -7.25 1.28 -4.31
CA LEU A 46 -6.63 2.01 -3.20
C LEU A 46 -6.95 1.35 -1.85
N ASN A 47 -8.20 0.92 -1.65
CA ASN A 47 -8.59 0.21 -0.43
C ASN A 47 -7.76 -1.05 -0.22
N ASN A 48 -7.64 -1.87 -1.27
CA ASN A 48 -6.86 -3.10 -1.23
C ASN A 48 -5.36 -2.82 -1.09
N LEU A 49 -4.80 -1.84 -1.81
CA LEU A 49 -3.39 -1.47 -1.69
C LEU A 49 -3.00 -1.03 -0.29
N ILE A 50 -3.84 -0.20 0.35
CA ILE A 50 -3.62 0.28 1.71
C ILE A 50 -3.80 -0.88 2.71
N ALA A 51 -4.90 -1.63 2.60
CA ALA A 51 -5.17 -2.77 3.47
C ALA A 51 -4.09 -3.85 3.37
N ASN A 52 -3.62 -4.17 2.18
CA ASN A 52 -2.53 -5.12 1.94
C ASN A 52 -1.22 -4.60 2.53
N ASN A 53 -0.86 -3.31 2.33
CA ASN A 53 0.33 -2.74 2.97
C ASN A 53 0.33 -2.86 4.49
N VAL A 54 -0.82 -2.59 5.10
CA VAL A 54 -0.96 -2.59 6.56
C VAL A 54 -1.06 -4.02 7.10
N SER A 55 -1.75 -4.92 6.40
CA SER A 55 -1.84 -6.34 6.77
C SER A 55 -0.50 -7.05 6.56
N SER A 56 0.12 -6.90 5.39
CA SER A 56 1.44 -7.47 4.99
C SER A 56 2.63 -6.92 5.77
N PHE A 57 2.45 -5.86 6.58
CA PHE A 57 3.55 -5.30 7.35
C PHE A 57 4.30 -6.37 8.19
N PRO A 58 5.64 -6.46 8.06
CA PRO A 58 6.40 -7.52 8.71
C PRO A 58 6.35 -7.40 10.23
N LEU A 59 5.92 -8.47 10.88
CA LEU A 59 5.99 -8.59 12.34
C LEU A 59 7.44 -8.82 12.77
N SER A 60 7.87 -8.19 13.87
CA SER A 60 9.20 -8.42 14.42
C SER A 60 9.44 -9.90 14.73
N SER A 61 10.71 -10.32 14.72
CA SER A 61 11.13 -11.68 15.07
C SER A 61 10.52 -12.16 16.40
N THR A 62 9.88 -13.34 16.36
CA THR A 62 9.35 -14.09 17.52
C THR A 62 10.46 -14.59 18.44
N SER A 63 11.68 -14.72 17.92
CA SER A 63 12.85 -15.15 18.68
C SER A 63 13.61 -13.94 19.22
N VAL A 64 13.19 -13.48 20.38
CA VAL A 64 13.91 -12.48 21.14
C VAL A 64 15.03 -13.16 21.93
N GLY A 65 16.27 -12.67 21.82
CA GLY A 65 17.47 -13.29 22.42
C GLY A 65 17.54 -13.27 23.95
N VAL A 66 16.42 -12.97 24.61
CA VAL A 66 16.27 -12.93 26.06
C VAL A 66 15.15 -13.88 26.44
N SER A 67 15.36 -14.58 27.54
CA SER A 67 14.37 -15.49 28.07
C SER A 67 14.53 -15.59 29.57
N PHE A 68 13.42 -15.80 30.24
CA PHE A 68 13.34 -16.00 31.67
C PHE A 68 12.77 -17.41 31.92
N ASP A 69 13.32 -18.12 32.90
CA ASP A 69 13.03 -19.55 33.12
C ASP A 69 12.16 -19.72 34.37
N PHE A 70 10.87 -20.01 34.15
CA PHE A 70 9.91 -20.23 35.23
C PHE A 70 10.22 -21.45 36.12
N SER A 71 11.01 -22.41 35.64
CA SER A 71 11.36 -23.59 36.45
C SER A 71 12.45 -23.30 37.48
N THR A 72 13.27 -22.28 37.24
CA THR A 72 14.38 -21.88 38.11
C THR A 72 14.15 -20.53 38.80
N GLY A 73 13.20 -19.72 38.31
CA GLY A 73 12.90 -18.39 38.85
C GLY A 73 14.04 -17.38 38.65
N GLN A 74 14.95 -17.66 37.72
CA GLN A 74 16.14 -16.83 37.46
C GLN A 74 16.11 -16.29 36.03
N PRO A 75 16.58 -15.04 35.80
CA PRO A 75 16.84 -14.55 34.46
C PRO A 75 17.94 -15.38 33.78
N VAL A 76 17.80 -15.65 32.48
CA VAL A 76 18.87 -16.31 31.70
C VAL A 76 19.73 -15.22 31.04
N SER A 77 21.03 -15.28 31.26
CA SER A 77 21.98 -14.22 30.85
C SER A 77 22.00 -13.95 29.34
N ILE A 78 22.06 -12.66 28.97
CA ILE A 78 22.25 -12.17 27.59
C ILE A 78 23.70 -12.37 27.16
N THR A 79 24.08 -13.59 26.80
CA THR A 79 25.44 -13.92 26.35
C THR A 79 25.59 -13.89 24.83
N GLU A 80 24.48 -13.92 24.10
CA GLU A 80 24.42 -13.98 22.63
C GLU A 80 23.72 -12.74 22.05
N SER A 81 23.77 -12.61 20.73
CA SER A 81 23.03 -11.57 20.00
C SER A 81 21.51 -11.69 20.23
N LEU A 82 20.84 -10.54 20.33
CA LEU A 82 19.41 -10.39 20.62
C LEU A 82 18.46 -10.81 19.49
N GLY A 83 19.00 -11.16 18.32
CA GLY A 83 18.24 -11.62 17.16
C GLY A 83 18.14 -10.60 16.03
N PRO A 84 17.65 -11.03 14.86
CA PRO A 84 17.26 -10.14 13.76
C PRO A 84 16.05 -9.28 14.15
N ILE A 85 15.71 -8.33 13.29
CA ILE A 85 14.59 -7.41 13.53
C ILE A 85 13.32 -7.98 12.92
N LEU A 86 13.32 -8.18 11.60
CA LEU A 86 12.15 -8.60 10.81
C LEU A 86 12.29 -10.04 10.28
N ALA A 87 13.52 -10.54 10.13
CA ALA A 87 13.76 -11.95 9.83
C ALA A 87 13.59 -12.86 11.08
N GLU A 88 13.89 -14.15 10.95
CA GLU A 88 13.81 -15.11 12.06
C GLU A 88 15.10 -15.92 12.20
N ARG A 89 15.29 -16.49 13.39
CA ARG A 89 16.29 -17.55 13.59
C ARG A 89 15.61 -18.89 13.82
N GLY A 90 16.35 -19.96 13.54
CA GLY A 90 15.87 -21.32 13.76
C GLY A 90 15.70 -21.68 15.24
N ARG A 91 16.19 -20.86 16.17
CA ARG A 91 16.06 -21.11 17.62
C ARG A 91 14.66 -20.73 18.11
N THR A 92 14.04 -21.58 18.92
CA THR A 92 12.79 -21.30 19.64
C THR A 92 13.06 -20.62 20.98
N LEU A 93 12.03 -20.02 21.57
CA LEU A 93 12.10 -19.45 22.91
C LEU A 93 12.45 -20.55 23.93
N GLY A 94 11.79 -21.71 23.80
CA GLY A 94 12.01 -22.92 24.60
C GLY A 94 10.98 -23.13 25.70
N LYS A 95 10.92 -24.35 26.25
CA LYS A 95 9.83 -24.80 27.13
C LYS A 95 9.67 -23.89 28.36
N ASN A 96 8.41 -23.54 28.69
CA ASN A 96 8.03 -22.73 29.85
C ASN A 96 8.73 -21.36 29.85
N LYS A 97 8.70 -20.68 28.71
CA LYS A 97 9.23 -19.33 28.56
C LYS A 97 8.19 -18.50 27.83
N ILE A 98 8.03 -17.26 28.23
CA ILE A 98 7.05 -16.34 27.64
C ILE A 98 7.76 -15.07 27.23
N ASN A 99 7.37 -14.52 26.09
CA ASN A 99 7.81 -13.21 25.64
C ASN A 99 6.58 -12.41 25.23
N PHE A 100 6.49 -11.18 25.73
CA PHE A 100 5.45 -10.23 25.38
C PHE A 100 6.10 -8.96 24.83
N GLY A 101 5.49 -8.32 23.87
CA GLY A 101 5.98 -7.03 23.41
C GLY A 101 4.96 -6.24 22.61
N VAL A 102 5.35 -5.02 22.32
CA VAL A 102 4.64 -4.10 21.44
C VAL A 102 5.64 -3.47 20.48
N ASN A 103 5.27 -3.39 19.21
CA ASN A 103 5.98 -2.60 18.22
C ASN A 103 5.08 -1.46 17.74
N TYR A 104 5.65 -0.27 17.62
CA TYR A 104 5.07 0.87 16.93
C TYR A 104 5.78 1.04 15.60
N SER A 105 5.04 0.96 14.50
CA SER A 105 5.52 1.31 13.16
C SER A 105 4.77 2.51 12.60
N HIS A 106 5.47 3.33 11.84
CA HIS A 106 4.89 4.43 11.08
C HIS A 106 5.28 4.28 9.61
N LEU A 107 4.27 4.39 8.74
CA LEU A 107 4.38 4.30 7.30
C LEU A 107 3.71 5.53 6.69
N GLY A 108 4.48 6.41 6.05
CA GLY A 108 3.96 7.44 5.15
C GLY A 108 3.98 6.90 3.72
N LEU A 109 2.85 6.36 3.26
CA LEU A 109 2.72 5.74 1.93
C LEU A 109 2.73 6.85 0.88
N SER A 110 3.90 7.04 0.26
CA SER A 110 4.23 8.22 -0.53
C SER A 110 4.59 7.89 -1.98
N ARG A 111 4.72 6.60 -2.31
CA ARG A 111 4.95 6.14 -3.68
C ARG A 111 4.10 4.93 -4.03
N PHE A 112 3.55 4.94 -5.24
CA PHE A 112 2.95 3.79 -5.87
C PHE A 112 3.64 3.53 -7.21
N ARG A 113 4.21 2.34 -7.40
CA ARG A 113 4.97 1.97 -8.61
C ARG A 113 6.08 2.98 -8.98
N GLY A 114 6.67 3.64 -7.98
CA GLY A 114 7.72 4.67 -8.14
C GLY A 114 7.18 6.08 -8.38
N LYS A 115 5.89 6.24 -8.70
CA LYS A 115 5.20 7.53 -8.82
C LYS A 115 4.87 8.06 -7.42
N ARG A 116 5.04 9.36 -7.17
CA ARG A 116 4.63 9.95 -5.88
C ARG A 116 3.10 9.93 -5.79
N THR A 117 2.54 9.56 -4.65
CA THR A 117 1.08 9.48 -4.46
C THR A 117 0.39 10.83 -4.64
N GLU A 118 1.09 11.92 -4.29
CA GLU A 118 0.68 13.30 -4.56
C GLU A 118 0.57 13.64 -6.07
N ASP A 119 1.37 12.97 -6.92
CA ASP A 119 1.42 13.24 -8.37
C ASP A 119 0.51 12.32 -9.19
N ILE A 120 -0.26 11.43 -8.55
CA ILE A 120 -1.13 10.48 -9.28
C ILE A 120 -2.19 11.28 -10.03
N MET A 121 -2.32 10.98 -11.33
CA MET A 121 -3.25 11.65 -12.24
C MET A 121 -4.11 10.62 -12.97
N PHE A 122 -5.38 10.96 -13.17
CA PHE A 122 -6.30 10.28 -14.08
C PHE A 122 -6.84 11.27 -15.11
N THR A 123 -7.07 10.83 -16.33
CA THR A 123 -7.72 11.62 -17.38
C THR A 123 -9.06 10.98 -17.74
N PHE A 124 -10.13 11.77 -17.74
CA PHE A 124 -11.48 11.38 -18.12
C PHE A 124 -11.85 11.96 -19.48
N PRO A 125 -12.13 11.13 -20.50
CA PRO A 125 -12.69 11.62 -21.75
C PRO A 125 -14.16 12.00 -21.59
N HIS A 126 -14.65 12.82 -22.52
CA HIS A 126 -16.08 13.02 -22.72
C HIS A 126 -16.76 11.71 -23.17
N GLN A 127 -18.05 11.57 -22.89
CA GLN A 127 -18.90 10.49 -23.38
C GLN A 127 -19.02 10.54 -24.91
N ASP A 128 -18.93 9.40 -25.58
CA ASP A 128 -19.32 9.27 -26.99
C ASP A 128 -20.85 9.28 -27.12
N VAL A 129 -21.40 10.29 -27.81
CA VAL A 129 -22.86 10.58 -27.83
C VAL A 129 -23.49 10.47 -29.21
N ARG A 130 -22.74 10.13 -30.27
CA ARG A 130 -23.26 10.08 -31.65
C ARG A 130 -22.83 8.83 -32.42
N GLU A 131 -21.68 8.90 -33.09
CA GLU A 131 -21.09 7.83 -33.90
C GLU A 131 -19.86 7.28 -33.17
N GLU A 132 -19.56 5.99 -33.36
CA GLU A 132 -18.44 5.34 -32.67
C GLU A 132 -17.11 6.10 -32.86
N GLY A 133 -16.56 6.62 -31.77
CA GLY A 133 -15.28 7.33 -31.70
C GLY A 133 -15.38 8.75 -31.13
N LEU A 134 -14.31 9.23 -30.50
CA LEU A 134 -14.25 10.58 -29.93
C LEU A 134 -13.73 11.62 -30.92
N GLY A 135 -14.26 12.85 -30.81
CA GLY A 135 -13.83 14.03 -31.58
C GLY A 135 -14.68 14.28 -32.82
N GLU A 136 -15.86 13.65 -32.93
CA GLU A 136 -16.80 13.93 -34.00
C GLU A 136 -17.39 15.33 -33.86
N THR A 137 -17.75 15.69 -32.62
CA THR A 137 -18.04 17.06 -32.20
C THR A 137 -16.88 17.62 -31.40
N THR A 138 -16.72 18.95 -31.43
CA THR A 138 -15.72 19.66 -30.63
C THR A 138 -15.91 19.46 -29.13
N THR A 139 -17.14 19.20 -28.66
CA THR A 139 -17.44 18.84 -27.26
C THR A 139 -16.79 17.52 -26.82
N GLU A 140 -16.76 16.51 -27.70
CA GLU A 140 -16.18 15.19 -27.40
C GLU A 140 -14.65 15.24 -27.29
N SER A 141 -14.06 16.35 -27.72
CA SER A 141 -12.62 16.64 -27.70
C SER A 141 -12.13 17.18 -26.35
N ASP A 142 -13.04 17.58 -25.46
CA ASP A 142 -12.72 18.02 -24.10
C ASP A 142 -12.38 16.81 -23.22
N VAL A 143 -11.39 16.97 -22.35
CA VAL A 143 -11.01 15.95 -21.36
C VAL A 143 -10.78 16.59 -20.00
N MET A 144 -10.96 15.81 -18.94
CA MET A 144 -10.74 16.25 -17.57
C MET A 144 -9.61 15.48 -16.90
N ASP A 145 -8.56 16.18 -16.49
CA ASP A 145 -7.49 15.60 -15.68
C ASP A 145 -7.84 15.78 -14.18
N ILE A 146 -7.65 14.75 -13.36
CA ILE A 146 -7.73 14.84 -11.91
C ILE A 146 -6.41 14.41 -11.30
N PHE A 147 -5.81 15.31 -10.54
CA PHE A 147 -4.63 15.11 -9.71
C PHE A 147 -5.07 14.82 -8.28
N LEU A 148 -4.62 13.71 -7.70
CA LEU A 148 -5.17 13.25 -6.42
C LEU A 148 -4.61 13.96 -5.19
N ASP A 149 -3.34 14.37 -5.22
CA ASP A 149 -2.64 14.86 -4.03
C ASP A 149 -2.75 13.90 -2.81
N LEU A 150 -2.56 12.59 -3.04
CA LEU A 150 -2.89 11.57 -2.04
C LEU A 150 -1.80 11.45 -0.95
N ASN A 151 -2.15 11.82 0.28
CA ASN A 151 -1.36 11.61 1.49
C ASN A 151 -1.97 10.49 2.33
N VAL A 152 -1.20 9.45 2.63
CA VAL A 152 -1.66 8.32 3.45
C VAL A 152 -0.62 7.98 4.52
N ASP A 153 -1.05 8.02 5.78
CA ASP A 153 -0.23 7.66 6.93
C ASP A 153 -0.88 6.50 7.68
N ALA A 154 -0.08 5.48 7.98
CA ALA A 154 -0.48 4.36 8.81
C ALA A 154 0.42 4.26 10.05
N ASN A 155 -0.21 4.27 11.22
CA ASN A 155 0.41 4.07 12.51
C ASN A 155 -0.04 2.72 13.07
N ILE A 156 0.90 1.83 13.33
CA ILE A 156 0.63 0.41 13.64
C ILE A 156 1.22 0.08 15.01
N PHE A 157 0.37 -0.28 15.96
CA PHE A 157 0.77 -0.86 17.25
C PHE A 157 0.52 -2.37 17.24
N ALA A 158 1.57 -3.16 17.02
CA ALA A 158 1.49 -4.62 17.02
C ALA A 158 1.82 -5.18 18.40
N PHE A 159 0.80 -5.61 19.14
CA PHE A 159 0.97 -6.33 20.40
C PHE A 159 1.16 -7.80 20.12
N TYR A 160 2.14 -8.44 20.77
CA TYR A 160 2.38 -9.86 20.55
C TYR A 160 2.77 -10.59 21.82
N ALA A 161 2.45 -11.88 21.85
CA ALA A 161 2.86 -12.79 22.90
C ALA A 161 3.31 -14.11 22.28
N THR A 162 4.47 -14.60 22.69
CA THR A 162 5.04 -15.88 22.26
C THR A 162 5.26 -16.77 23.49
N ILE A 163 4.83 -18.02 23.42
CA ILE A 163 4.99 -19.02 24.48
C ILE A 163 5.71 -20.23 23.91
N GLY A 164 6.81 -20.62 24.54
CA GLY A 164 7.49 -21.87 24.22
C GLY A 164 6.82 -23.05 24.94
N LEU A 165 6.03 -23.82 24.22
CA LEU A 165 5.32 -25.00 24.76
C LEU A 165 6.26 -26.22 24.92
N ALA A 166 7.30 -26.29 24.10
CA ALA A 166 8.35 -27.31 24.18
C ALA A 166 9.74 -26.69 23.95
N LYS A 167 10.79 -27.50 24.07
CA LYS A 167 12.16 -27.04 23.80
C LYS A 167 12.37 -26.59 22.35
N ASN A 168 11.49 -27.02 21.45
CA ASN A 168 11.56 -26.83 20.01
C ASN A 168 10.22 -26.43 19.37
N PHE A 169 9.28 -25.91 20.16
CA PHE A 169 7.99 -25.50 19.66
C PHE A 169 7.49 -24.24 20.37
N ASP A 170 7.26 -23.18 19.60
CA ASP A 170 6.68 -21.92 20.06
C ASP A 170 5.31 -21.70 19.40
N VAL A 171 4.41 -21.09 20.17
CA VAL A 171 3.13 -20.55 19.69
C VAL A 171 3.13 -19.05 19.96
N SER A 172 2.76 -18.24 18.98
CA SER A 172 2.68 -16.79 19.11
C SER A 172 1.38 -16.25 18.56
N ILE A 173 0.87 -15.21 19.21
CA ILE A 173 -0.26 -14.40 18.74
C ILE A 173 0.22 -12.97 18.55
N ALA A 174 -0.26 -12.28 17.52
CA ALA A 174 -0.05 -10.85 17.33
C ALA A 174 -1.36 -10.15 16.94
N LEU A 175 -1.65 -9.05 17.62
CA LEU A 175 -2.83 -8.21 17.46
C LEU A 175 -2.39 -6.79 17.07
N PRO A 176 -2.56 -6.39 15.81
CA PRO A 176 -2.31 -5.03 15.38
C PRO A 176 -3.47 -4.10 15.75
N VAL A 177 -3.15 -2.92 16.27
CA VAL A 177 -4.06 -1.78 16.46
C VAL A 177 -3.55 -0.65 15.59
N LEU A 178 -4.41 -0.16 14.71
CA LEU A 178 -4.07 0.68 13.58
C LEU A 178 -4.74 2.04 13.70
N ASN A 179 -4.03 3.08 13.31
CA ASN A 179 -4.58 4.40 13.01
C ASN A 179 -4.13 4.81 11.61
N ILE A 180 -5.07 4.88 10.68
CA ILE A 180 -4.83 5.25 9.28
C ILE A 180 -5.47 6.61 9.04
N SER A 181 -4.72 7.53 8.45
CA SER A 181 -5.24 8.80 7.95
C SER A 181 -4.95 8.92 6.46
N LEU A 182 -5.92 9.46 5.74
CA LEU A 182 -5.87 9.70 4.31
C LEU A 182 -6.40 11.11 4.06
N GLY A 183 -5.73 11.87 3.20
CA GLY A 183 -6.23 13.18 2.79
C GLY A 183 -5.42 13.80 1.67
N GLY A 184 -5.90 14.94 1.18
CA GLY A 184 -5.30 15.64 0.05
C GLY A 184 -6.19 16.71 -0.54
N ASP A 185 -5.64 17.48 -1.46
CA ASP A 185 -6.35 18.45 -2.28
C ASP A 185 -6.47 17.96 -3.72
N ALA A 186 -7.57 17.29 -4.04
CA ALA A 186 -7.80 16.78 -5.38
C ALA A 186 -8.05 17.94 -6.35
N ARG A 187 -7.21 18.10 -7.36
CA ARG A 187 -7.32 19.17 -8.36
C ARG A 187 -7.82 18.62 -9.69
N ALA A 188 -8.96 19.11 -10.14
CA ALA A 188 -9.53 18.81 -11.44
C ALA A 188 -9.21 19.94 -12.44
N VAL A 189 -8.84 19.58 -13.66
CA VAL A 189 -8.48 20.49 -14.75
C VAL A 189 -9.20 20.07 -16.02
N ILE A 190 -9.98 20.95 -16.60
CA ILE A 190 -10.60 20.72 -17.91
C ILE A 190 -9.65 21.20 -18.99
N ARG A 191 -9.14 20.27 -19.79
CA ARG A 191 -8.43 20.58 -21.04
C ARG A 191 -9.48 20.80 -22.12
N SER A 192 -10.04 22.02 -22.15
CA SER A 192 -11.11 22.40 -23.06
C SER A 192 -10.57 22.68 -24.47
N PHE A 193 -10.79 21.73 -25.37
CA PHE A 193 -10.63 21.89 -26.80
C PHE A 193 -11.65 22.89 -27.36
N THR A 194 -12.90 22.84 -26.90
CA THR A 194 -13.96 23.79 -27.28
C THR A 194 -13.54 25.23 -27.04
N HIS A 195 -12.99 25.54 -25.87
CA HIS A 195 -12.50 26.89 -25.57
C HIS A 195 -11.33 27.31 -26.47
N ALA A 196 -10.38 26.40 -26.68
CA ALA A 196 -9.21 26.67 -27.52
C ALA A 196 -9.58 26.85 -29.01
N HIS A 197 -10.61 26.15 -29.48
CA HIS A 197 -11.02 26.13 -30.88
C HIS A 197 -12.08 27.17 -31.22
N GLU A 198 -13.07 27.36 -30.35
CA GLU A 198 -14.28 28.17 -30.59
C GLU A 198 -14.32 29.46 -29.75
N GLY A 199 -13.43 29.58 -28.75
CA GLY A 199 -13.41 30.71 -27.81
C GLY A 199 -14.43 30.58 -26.66
N ALA A 200 -15.21 29.49 -26.64
CA ALA A 200 -16.23 29.19 -25.66
C ALA A 200 -16.00 27.79 -25.07
N ALA A 201 -15.93 27.66 -23.74
CA ALA A 201 -15.80 26.35 -23.08
C ALA A 201 -17.16 25.71 -22.78
N ASP A 202 -17.51 24.67 -23.53
CA ASP A 202 -18.73 23.91 -23.28
C ASP A 202 -18.70 23.19 -21.91
N HIS A 203 -17.49 22.92 -21.40
CA HIS A 203 -17.25 22.39 -20.07
C HIS A 203 -16.40 23.34 -19.22
N HIS A 204 -16.91 23.73 -18.07
CA HIS A 204 -16.20 24.57 -17.09
C HIS A 204 -16.74 24.33 -15.67
N PHE A 205 -16.00 24.80 -14.67
CA PHE A 205 -16.41 24.84 -13.28
C PHE A 205 -17.05 26.21 -12.95
N GLY A 206 -17.91 26.27 -11.92
CA GLY A 206 -18.62 27.50 -11.53
C GLY A 206 -20.14 27.38 -11.42
N GLU A 207 -20.82 28.48 -11.08
CA GLU A 207 -22.29 28.52 -10.94
C GLU A 207 -23.03 28.61 -12.29
N LEU A 208 -24.27 28.11 -12.33
CA LEU A 208 -25.13 28.13 -13.52
C LEU A 208 -25.33 29.57 -14.02
N GLY A 209 -24.81 29.87 -15.22
CA GLY A 209 -24.85 31.20 -15.84
C GLY A 209 -23.52 31.96 -15.87
N GLU A 210 -22.41 31.35 -15.41
CA GLU A 210 -21.06 31.88 -15.63
C GLU A 210 -20.70 31.96 -17.14
N GLU A 211 -19.83 32.93 -17.48
CA GLU A 211 -19.54 33.26 -18.87
C GLU A 211 -18.65 32.21 -19.55
N VAL A 212 -19.20 31.53 -20.55
CA VAL A 212 -18.54 30.54 -21.42
C VAL A 212 -17.25 31.08 -22.09
N ASN A 213 -17.12 32.40 -22.21
CA ASN A 213 -15.98 33.10 -22.83
C ASN A 213 -14.85 33.43 -21.85
N ASN A 214 -15.07 33.33 -20.54
CA ASN A 214 -14.04 33.46 -19.50
C ASN A 214 -14.22 32.36 -18.44
N PRO A 215 -14.05 31.09 -18.84
CA PRO A 215 -14.44 29.93 -18.04
C PRO A 215 -13.44 29.66 -16.91
N THR A 216 -13.94 29.13 -15.79
CA THR A 216 -13.09 28.51 -14.78
C THR A 216 -12.80 27.06 -15.20
N LEU A 217 -11.57 26.74 -15.55
CA LEU A 217 -11.18 25.40 -16.04
C LEU A 217 -10.46 24.55 -14.98
N GLU A 218 -10.33 25.05 -13.77
CA GLU A 218 -9.73 24.31 -12.65
C GLU A 218 -10.62 24.36 -11.41
N HIS A 219 -10.69 23.25 -10.69
CA HIS A 219 -11.36 23.14 -9.41
C HIS A 219 -10.52 22.32 -8.43
N THR A 220 -10.62 22.61 -7.13
CA THR A 220 -9.91 21.87 -6.09
C THR A 220 -10.89 21.49 -5.00
N GLU A 221 -10.85 20.22 -4.59
CA GLU A 221 -11.71 19.63 -3.58
C GLU A 221 -10.84 18.92 -2.53
N SER A 222 -10.88 19.41 -1.30
CA SER A 222 -10.13 18.84 -0.19
C SER A 222 -10.87 17.64 0.38
N TYR A 223 -10.15 16.53 0.59
CA TYR A 223 -10.71 15.34 1.22
C TYR A 223 -9.86 14.90 2.40
N GLU A 224 -10.54 14.36 3.41
CA GLU A 224 -9.92 13.76 4.58
C GLU A 224 -10.70 12.54 5.04
N GLY A 225 -9.99 11.57 5.61
CA GLY A 225 -10.54 10.35 6.15
C GLY A 225 -9.59 9.77 7.18
N SER A 226 -10.16 9.13 8.20
CA SER A 226 -9.36 8.41 9.20
C SER A 226 -10.08 7.18 9.69
N ALA A 227 -9.33 6.13 9.97
CA ALA A 227 -9.81 4.89 10.53
C ALA A 227 -8.93 4.45 11.71
N PHE A 228 -9.57 4.03 12.80
CA PHE A 228 -8.88 3.47 13.96
C PHE A 228 -9.52 2.15 14.36
N GLY A 229 -8.72 1.11 14.55
CA GLY A 229 -9.23 -0.16 15.04
C GLY A 229 -8.22 -1.28 15.03
N ILE A 230 -8.74 -2.49 15.21
CA ILE A 230 -7.96 -3.73 15.22
C ILE A 230 -7.77 -4.19 13.77
N GLY A 231 -6.56 -4.63 13.43
CA GLY A 231 -6.32 -5.28 12.14
C GLY A 231 -6.40 -6.79 12.18
N ASP A 232 -5.84 -7.44 11.16
CA ASP A 232 -5.87 -8.90 11.04
C ASP A 232 -5.00 -9.57 12.12
N LEU A 233 -5.61 -10.49 12.86
CA LEU A 233 -4.94 -11.23 13.94
C LEU A 233 -4.00 -12.28 13.34
N ALA A 234 -2.74 -12.30 13.78
CA ALA A 234 -1.79 -13.33 13.36
C ALA A 234 -1.62 -14.41 14.44
N LEU A 235 -1.70 -15.68 14.03
CA LEU A 235 -1.33 -16.85 14.81
C LEU A 235 -0.12 -17.51 14.17
N ARG A 236 0.96 -17.66 14.93
CA ARG A 236 2.24 -18.18 14.44
C ARG A 236 2.66 -19.41 15.22
N LEU A 237 3.04 -20.46 14.51
CA LEU A 237 3.58 -21.70 15.06
C LEU A 237 5.00 -21.89 14.53
N LYS A 238 5.97 -22.03 15.42
CA LYS A 238 7.37 -22.25 15.03
C LYS A 238 7.85 -23.57 15.58
N TYR A 239 8.34 -24.44 14.71
CA TYR A 239 8.92 -25.72 15.08
C TYR A 239 10.38 -25.79 14.63
N ALA A 240 11.29 -26.03 15.58
CA ALA A 240 12.70 -26.15 15.27
C ALA A 240 13.13 -27.62 15.15
N PHE A 241 13.56 -27.99 13.96
CA PHE A 241 14.04 -29.34 13.65
C PHE A 241 15.44 -29.58 14.21
N LEU A 242 16.27 -28.53 14.22
CA LEU A 242 17.64 -28.57 14.70
C LEU A 242 17.97 -27.31 15.48
N GLN A 243 18.44 -27.48 16.73
CA GLN A 243 18.91 -26.39 17.58
C GLN A 243 20.16 -26.87 18.33
N GLY A 244 21.35 -26.60 17.80
CA GLY A 244 22.59 -27.02 18.45
C GLY A 244 23.86 -26.60 17.72
N LYS A 245 25.00 -26.57 18.45
CA LYS A 245 26.35 -26.27 17.95
C LYS A 245 26.43 -25.04 17.02
N GLY A 246 25.62 -24.02 17.29
CA GLY A 246 25.58 -22.78 16.52
C GLY A 246 24.85 -22.90 15.18
N VAL A 247 24.04 -23.93 14.92
CA VAL A 247 23.14 -23.98 13.75
C VAL A 247 21.70 -24.15 14.23
N GLY A 248 20.79 -23.39 13.61
CA GLY A 248 19.35 -23.48 13.83
C GLY A 248 18.61 -23.71 12.51
N LEU A 249 17.77 -24.74 12.47
CA LEU A 249 16.82 -25.00 11.37
C LEU A 249 15.40 -25.07 11.94
N ALA A 250 14.47 -24.33 11.35
CA ALA A 250 13.07 -24.31 11.76
C ALA A 250 12.11 -24.15 10.58
N ALA A 251 10.85 -24.48 10.82
CA ALA A 251 9.73 -24.06 10.00
C ALA A 251 8.82 -23.16 10.84
N LEU A 252 8.23 -22.17 10.19
CA LEU A 252 7.22 -21.27 10.73
C LEU A 252 5.96 -21.40 9.87
N LEU A 253 4.83 -21.60 10.53
CA LEU A 253 3.49 -21.40 9.95
C LEU A 253 2.93 -20.12 10.54
N ASP A 254 2.46 -19.20 9.71
CA ASP A 254 1.85 -17.93 10.08
C ASP A 254 0.47 -17.86 9.41
N ALA A 255 -0.58 -17.80 10.21
CA ALA A 255 -1.95 -17.70 9.75
C ALA A 255 -2.52 -16.36 10.19
N ARG A 256 -2.90 -15.53 9.22
CA ARG A 256 -3.55 -14.24 9.46
C ARG A 256 -5.05 -14.41 9.28
N LEU A 257 -5.80 -13.98 10.29
CA LEU A 257 -7.23 -14.14 10.38
C LEU A 257 -7.90 -12.78 10.11
N PRO A 258 -8.97 -12.75 9.28
CA PRO A 258 -9.62 -11.52 8.85
C PRO A 258 -10.48 -10.93 9.98
N THR A 259 -9.83 -10.32 10.96
CA THR A 259 -10.48 -9.64 12.10
C THR A 259 -10.57 -8.14 11.90
N GLY A 260 -9.77 -7.58 10.99
CA GLY A 260 -9.85 -6.18 10.60
C GLY A 260 -11.08 -5.89 9.76
N LYS A 261 -11.61 -4.67 9.88
CA LYS A 261 -12.68 -4.17 9.02
C LYS A 261 -12.14 -3.73 7.68
N THR A 262 -12.68 -4.31 6.60
CA THR A 262 -12.26 -4.02 5.22
C THR A 262 -12.66 -2.63 4.75
N GLU A 263 -13.79 -2.12 5.24
CA GLU A 263 -14.33 -0.79 4.91
C GLU A 263 -13.51 0.36 5.50
N ASP A 264 -12.68 0.06 6.50
CA ASP A 264 -11.86 1.00 7.26
C ASP A 264 -10.35 0.80 6.98
N PHE A 265 -9.98 0.05 5.92
CA PHE A 265 -8.59 -0.32 5.59
C PHE A 265 -7.84 -1.13 6.67
N LEU A 266 -8.55 -1.69 7.64
CA LEU A 266 -7.94 -2.33 8.82
C LEU A 266 -7.54 -3.79 8.56
N GLY A 267 -8.01 -4.40 7.47
CA GLY A 267 -7.68 -5.78 7.13
C GLY A 267 -8.11 -6.11 5.71
N THR A 268 -7.66 -7.26 5.23
CA THR A 268 -7.90 -7.71 3.84
C THR A 268 -9.25 -8.43 3.68
N GLY A 269 -9.92 -8.76 4.79
CA GLY A 269 -11.18 -9.52 4.79
C GLY A 269 -11.01 -10.99 4.44
N LYS A 270 -9.78 -11.45 4.17
CA LYS A 270 -9.45 -12.84 3.87
C LYS A 270 -8.36 -13.36 4.80
N ALA A 271 -8.26 -14.68 4.88
CA ALA A 271 -7.21 -15.33 5.63
C ALA A 271 -6.01 -15.62 4.73
N ASN A 272 -4.82 -15.32 5.21
CA ASN A 272 -3.54 -15.61 4.53
C ASN A 272 -2.78 -16.66 5.34
N ILE A 273 -2.08 -17.56 4.65
CA ILE A 273 -1.31 -18.63 5.26
C ILE A 273 0.09 -18.64 4.67
N ARG A 274 1.07 -18.28 5.50
CA ARG A 274 2.48 -18.31 5.14
C ARG A 274 3.20 -19.49 5.79
N LEU A 275 3.90 -20.25 4.96
CA LEU A 275 4.82 -21.31 5.40
C LEU A 275 6.25 -20.89 5.07
N MET A 276 7.13 -20.89 6.06
CA MET A 276 8.51 -20.40 5.92
C MET A 276 9.53 -21.37 6.53
N GLY A 277 10.58 -21.66 5.78
CA GLY A 277 11.79 -22.33 6.25
C GLY A 277 12.81 -21.31 6.75
N ILE A 278 13.51 -21.64 7.84
CA ILE A 278 14.47 -20.75 8.49
C ILE A 278 15.79 -21.50 8.70
N VAL A 279 16.90 -20.88 8.30
CA VAL A 279 18.25 -21.31 8.63
C VAL A 279 19.03 -20.16 9.26
N SER A 280 19.79 -20.47 10.30
CA SER A 280 20.65 -19.50 10.99
C SER A 280 21.90 -20.19 11.51
N LYS A 281 23.02 -19.46 11.58
CA LYS A 281 24.28 -20.00 12.10
C LYS A 281 25.04 -18.97 12.91
N ASN A 282 25.52 -19.34 14.09
CA ASN A 282 26.32 -18.48 14.96
C ASN A 282 27.82 -18.68 14.65
N PHE A 283 28.51 -17.58 14.39
CA PHE A 283 29.96 -17.47 14.27
C PHE A 283 30.49 -16.49 15.32
N GLY A 284 30.61 -16.97 16.56
CA GLY A 284 30.89 -16.09 17.69
C GLY A 284 29.75 -15.09 17.87
N ASP A 285 30.06 -13.81 17.67
CA ASP A 285 29.11 -12.69 17.84
C ASP A 285 28.33 -12.35 16.56
N PHE A 286 28.67 -12.95 15.42
CA PHE A 286 28.01 -12.74 14.13
C PHE A 286 27.07 -13.89 13.80
N THR A 287 25.80 -13.61 13.47
CA THR A 287 24.79 -14.62 13.17
C THR A 287 24.09 -14.33 11.85
N PRO A 288 24.58 -14.88 10.72
CA PRO A 288 23.85 -14.86 9.46
C PRO A 288 22.62 -15.77 9.53
N HIS A 289 21.61 -15.38 8.78
CA HIS A 289 20.35 -16.10 8.70
C HIS A 289 19.68 -15.89 7.33
N LEU A 290 18.85 -16.86 6.98
CA LEU A 290 18.06 -16.87 5.75
C LEU A 290 16.69 -17.48 6.06
N ASN A 291 15.67 -16.80 5.59
CA ASN A 291 14.27 -17.21 5.62
C ASN A 291 13.77 -17.31 4.19
N LEU A 292 13.03 -18.36 3.88
CA LEU A 292 12.37 -18.55 2.59
C LEU A 292 10.94 -19.01 2.86
N GLY A 293 9.95 -18.30 2.33
CA GLY A 293 8.55 -18.58 2.58
C GLY A 293 7.68 -18.50 1.33
N TYR A 294 6.54 -19.15 1.41
CA TYR A 294 5.43 -19.01 0.47
C TYR A 294 4.24 -18.50 1.26
N ASP A 295 3.68 -17.38 0.85
CA ASP A 295 2.43 -16.85 1.40
C ASP A 295 1.29 -17.11 0.43
N TYR A 296 0.34 -17.92 0.90
CA TYR A 296 -0.88 -18.22 0.18
C TYR A 296 -1.95 -17.21 0.57
N ARG A 297 -2.32 -16.36 -0.39
CA ARG A 297 -3.23 -15.24 -0.17
C ARG A 297 -4.55 -15.46 -0.91
N ARG A 298 -5.62 -14.92 -0.36
CA ARG A 298 -6.99 -15.11 -0.87
C ARG A 298 -7.74 -13.80 -1.12
N ALA A 299 -7.11 -12.67 -0.81
CA ALA A 299 -7.68 -11.35 -1.08
C ALA A 299 -7.63 -11.05 -2.57
N ASP A 300 -8.60 -10.26 -3.03
CA ASP A 300 -8.64 -9.80 -4.41
C ASP A 300 -7.48 -8.83 -4.63
N PHE A 301 -6.82 -8.89 -5.79
CA PHE A 301 -5.63 -8.09 -6.13
C PHE A 301 -4.43 -8.29 -5.18
N ASP A 302 -4.33 -9.48 -4.59
CA ASP A 302 -3.25 -9.87 -3.67
C ASP A 302 -2.70 -11.23 -4.14
N SER A 303 -1.60 -11.19 -4.88
CA SER A 303 -0.98 -12.38 -5.45
C SER A 303 -0.48 -13.30 -4.34
N ASP A 304 -0.46 -14.61 -4.61
CA ASP A 304 0.42 -15.51 -3.88
C ASP A 304 1.87 -15.00 -4.01
N GLU A 305 2.63 -15.07 -2.92
CA GLU A 305 3.97 -14.50 -2.87
C GLU A 305 5.03 -15.54 -2.48
N LEU A 306 6.19 -15.42 -3.11
CA LEU A 306 7.43 -15.98 -2.60
C LEU A 306 8.15 -14.91 -1.77
N GLU A 307 8.34 -15.18 -0.49
CA GLU A 307 9.01 -14.27 0.44
C GLU A 307 10.43 -14.76 0.78
N PHE A 308 11.36 -13.84 0.96
CA PHE A 308 12.64 -14.13 1.59
C PHE A 308 13.11 -13.02 2.53
N ALA A 309 13.88 -13.42 3.53
CA ALA A 309 14.68 -12.50 4.33
C ALA A 309 16.10 -13.05 4.43
N ALA A 310 17.10 -12.28 4.03
CA ALA A 310 18.49 -12.69 4.08
C ALA A 310 19.31 -11.59 4.76
N GLY A 311 20.05 -11.95 5.80
CA GLY A 311 20.72 -10.95 6.61
C GLY A 311 21.62 -11.52 7.65
N PHE A 312 22.01 -10.65 8.57
CA PHE A 312 22.75 -11.02 9.74
C PHE A 312 22.43 -10.09 10.90
N ASP A 313 22.73 -10.59 12.08
CA ASP A 313 22.83 -9.77 13.26
C ASP A 313 24.22 -9.95 13.91
N HIS A 314 24.66 -8.93 14.63
CA HIS A 314 25.97 -8.90 15.25
C HIS A 314 25.88 -8.32 16.66
N LYS A 315 26.36 -9.09 17.64
CA LYS A 315 26.48 -8.62 19.03
C LYS A 315 27.66 -7.65 19.12
N ILE A 316 27.37 -6.39 19.38
CA ILE A 316 28.39 -5.33 19.50
C ILE A 316 28.98 -5.32 20.91
N THR A 317 28.10 -5.42 21.91
CA THR A 317 28.46 -5.54 23.34
C THR A 317 27.33 -6.26 24.08
N ARG A 318 27.50 -6.51 25.38
CA ARG A 318 26.45 -7.11 26.20
C ARG A 318 25.18 -6.26 26.12
N GLY A 319 24.08 -6.89 25.73
CA GLY A 319 22.79 -6.22 25.60
C GLY A 319 22.69 -5.26 24.41
N PHE A 320 23.64 -5.20 23.48
CA PHE A 320 23.49 -4.37 22.28
C PHE A 320 23.82 -5.18 21.02
N THR A 321 22.87 -5.22 20.09
CA THR A 321 22.93 -5.98 18.84
C THR A 321 22.54 -5.07 17.69
N PHE A 322 23.26 -5.17 16.59
CA PHE A 322 22.95 -4.52 15.33
C PHE A 322 22.51 -5.58 14.31
N ALA A 323 21.59 -5.26 13.40
CA ALA A 323 21.12 -6.18 12.37
C ALA A 323 20.87 -5.46 11.03
N ILE A 324 21.15 -6.16 9.94
CA ILE A 324 20.82 -5.76 8.57
C ILE A 324 20.21 -6.95 7.85
N ASP A 325 19.04 -6.74 7.26
CA ASP A 325 18.33 -7.74 6.46
C ASP A 325 17.94 -7.14 5.10
N ILE A 326 18.01 -7.95 4.03
CA ILE A 326 17.32 -7.69 2.77
C ILE A 326 16.05 -8.54 2.78
N LEU A 327 14.91 -7.91 2.56
CA LEU A 327 13.60 -8.53 2.49
C LEU A 327 13.10 -8.46 1.04
N GLY A 328 12.51 -9.54 0.57
CA GLY A 328 11.88 -9.61 -0.75
C GLY A 328 10.53 -10.30 -0.68
N GLU A 329 9.55 -9.70 -1.33
CA GLU A 329 8.21 -10.22 -1.59
C GLU A 329 8.06 -10.27 -3.11
N ILE A 330 7.84 -11.45 -3.66
CA ILE A 330 7.79 -11.69 -5.10
C ILE A 330 6.43 -12.24 -5.48
N ASP A 331 5.67 -11.48 -6.26
CA ASP A 331 4.36 -11.88 -6.76
C ASP A 331 4.50 -13.03 -7.76
N LEU A 332 3.64 -14.05 -7.62
CA LEU A 332 3.67 -15.25 -8.46
C LEU A 332 2.62 -15.23 -9.58
N LYS A 333 1.58 -14.39 -9.49
CA LYS A 333 0.49 -14.33 -10.46
C LYS A 333 0.33 -12.93 -11.03
N GLN A 334 0.70 -12.78 -12.29
CA GLN A 334 0.60 -11.51 -13.01
C GLN A 334 -0.86 -11.07 -13.27
N GLU A 335 -1.80 -12.02 -13.29
CA GLU A 335 -3.23 -11.76 -13.52
C GLU A 335 -3.93 -11.10 -12.31
N GLU A 336 -3.30 -11.12 -11.13
CA GLU A 336 -3.82 -10.48 -9.91
C GLU A 336 -3.14 -9.13 -9.64
N ALA A 337 -2.19 -8.70 -10.49
CA ALA A 337 -1.65 -7.35 -10.46
C ALA A 337 -2.77 -6.35 -10.77
N LEU A 338 -2.76 -5.20 -10.09
CA LEU A 338 -3.75 -4.15 -10.36
C LEU A 338 -3.64 -3.68 -11.81
N SER A 339 -4.58 -4.16 -12.63
CA SER A 339 -4.91 -3.60 -13.93
C SER A 339 -5.96 -2.52 -13.71
N PHE A 340 -5.58 -1.30 -14.00
CA PHE A 340 -6.58 -0.27 -14.23
C PHE A 340 -7.07 -0.52 -15.64
N GLU A 341 -8.04 -1.43 -15.82
CA GLU A 341 -8.61 -1.74 -17.16
C GLU A 341 -9.06 -0.46 -17.88
N TYR A 342 -9.46 0.54 -17.09
CA TYR A 342 -9.73 1.90 -17.54
C TYR A 342 -8.53 2.59 -18.21
N SER A 343 -7.28 2.30 -17.85
CA SER A 343 -6.10 3.08 -18.23
C SER A 343 -4.96 2.34 -18.93
N GLU A 344 -5.13 1.07 -19.32
CA GLU A 344 -4.03 0.31 -19.95
C GLU A 344 -3.74 0.76 -21.38
N GLU A 345 -4.77 1.22 -22.10
CA GLU A 345 -4.65 1.70 -23.46
C GLU A 345 -4.91 3.22 -23.52
N PRO A 346 -4.04 3.97 -24.21
CA PRO A 346 -4.30 5.39 -24.46
C PRO A 346 -5.58 5.58 -25.27
N ILE A 347 -6.34 6.63 -24.96
CA ILE A 347 -7.51 7.02 -25.75
C ILE A 347 -7.03 7.74 -27.02
N THR A 348 -7.64 7.42 -28.15
CA THR A 348 -7.46 8.19 -29.39
C THR A 348 -8.67 9.08 -29.63
N ILE A 349 -8.43 10.38 -29.77
CA ILE A 349 -9.43 11.38 -30.18
C ILE A 349 -9.09 11.83 -31.59
N THR A 350 -10.07 11.81 -32.49
CA THR A 350 -9.93 12.15 -33.90
C THR A 350 -10.77 13.40 -34.21
N ASP A 351 -10.21 14.58 -33.94
CA ASP A 351 -10.90 15.86 -34.08
C ASP A 351 -11.04 16.24 -35.57
N ARG A 352 -12.25 16.62 -36.00
CA ARG A 352 -12.49 17.25 -37.31
C ARG A 352 -12.13 18.74 -37.22
N VAL A 353 -11.18 19.20 -38.02
CA VAL A 353 -10.69 20.59 -37.99
C VAL A 353 -10.71 21.22 -39.38
N GLU A 354 -10.96 22.53 -39.47
CA GLU A 354 -10.75 23.29 -40.70
C GLU A 354 -9.27 23.72 -40.81
N THR A 355 -8.63 23.39 -41.92
CA THR A 355 -7.23 23.78 -42.15
C THR A 355 -7.10 25.27 -42.45
N PRO A 356 -5.90 25.88 -42.35
CA PRO A 356 -5.70 27.28 -42.73
C PRO A 356 -6.08 27.62 -44.18
N THR A 357 -6.26 26.61 -45.04
CA THR A 357 -6.70 26.75 -46.43
C THR A 357 -8.22 26.61 -46.61
N GLY A 358 -8.98 26.41 -45.54
CA GLY A 358 -10.44 26.20 -45.57
C GLY A 358 -10.86 24.78 -45.96
N GLU A 359 -9.91 23.85 -46.07
CA GLU A 359 -10.19 22.45 -46.40
C GLU A 359 -10.41 21.63 -45.13
N PRO A 360 -11.32 20.63 -45.13
CA PRO A 360 -11.49 19.71 -44.02
C PRO A 360 -10.20 18.93 -43.73
N GLY A 361 -9.82 18.86 -42.46
CA GLY A 361 -8.68 18.13 -41.96
C GLY A 361 -9.03 17.30 -40.72
N THR A 362 -8.05 16.52 -40.28
CA THR A 362 -8.18 15.66 -39.10
C THR A 362 -6.97 15.86 -38.20
N LEU A 363 -7.21 16.07 -36.92
CA LEU A 363 -6.21 16.07 -35.87
C LEU A 363 -6.41 14.79 -35.04
N ILE A 364 -5.36 13.99 -34.90
CA ILE A 364 -5.39 12.79 -34.07
C ILE A 364 -4.58 13.07 -32.82
N ARG A 365 -5.21 12.92 -31.65
CA ARG A 365 -4.58 13.06 -30.33
C ARG A 365 -4.65 11.72 -29.60
N THR A 366 -3.56 11.36 -28.95
CA THR A 366 -3.50 10.19 -28.07
C THR A 366 -3.34 10.69 -26.64
N ILE A 367 -4.20 10.19 -25.74
CA ILE A 367 -4.31 10.68 -24.38
C ILE A 367 -4.13 9.53 -23.40
N GLU A 368 -3.09 9.64 -22.57
CA GLU A 368 -2.88 8.73 -21.45
C GLU A 368 -3.95 8.95 -20.38
N GLN A 369 -4.57 7.86 -19.95
CA GLN A 369 -5.67 7.89 -18.97
C GLN A 369 -5.16 7.89 -17.53
N THR A 370 -3.89 7.54 -17.31
CA THR A 370 -3.20 7.70 -16.03
C THR A 370 -1.71 7.94 -16.23
N ASN A 371 -1.05 8.44 -15.20
CA ASN A 371 0.41 8.49 -15.14
C ASN A 371 1.01 7.43 -14.21
N ILE A 372 0.19 6.50 -13.70
CA ILE A 372 0.65 5.32 -12.96
C ILE A 372 1.30 4.35 -13.96
N PRO A 373 2.54 3.91 -13.73
CA PRO A 373 3.18 2.93 -14.60
C PRO A 373 2.42 1.58 -14.60
N SER A 374 2.15 1.05 -15.79
CA SER A 374 1.69 -0.34 -15.94
C SER A 374 2.80 -1.31 -15.53
N ARG A 375 2.48 -2.27 -14.67
CA ARG A 375 3.40 -3.35 -14.26
C ARG A 375 2.64 -4.67 -14.17
N LEU A 376 3.34 -5.74 -14.54
CA LEU A 376 2.84 -7.12 -14.46
C LEU A 376 2.99 -7.71 -13.05
N ASP A 377 3.80 -7.09 -12.20
CA ASP A 377 4.01 -7.46 -10.81
C ASP A 377 4.35 -6.23 -9.97
N ASP A 378 4.13 -6.33 -8.66
CA ASP A 378 4.43 -5.30 -7.68
C ASP A 378 5.47 -5.79 -6.66
N ASN A 379 6.39 -6.66 -7.10
CA ASN A 379 7.51 -7.19 -6.32
C ASN A 379 8.13 -6.13 -5.41
N VAL A 380 8.28 -6.43 -4.11
CA VAL A 380 8.78 -5.48 -3.12
C VAL A 380 10.12 -5.95 -2.58
N PHE A 381 11.16 -5.11 -2.71
CA PHE A 381 12.46 -5.33 -2.07
C PHE A 381 12.75 -4.21 -1.08
N ASN A 382 13.13 -4.58 0.15
CA ASN A 382 13.47 -3.64 1.22
C ASN A 382 14.81 -3.98 1.86
N ALA A 383 15.52 -2.97 2.35
CA ALA A 383 16.58 -3.13 3.33
C ALA A 383 16.05 -2.75 4.72
N ALA A 384 16.20 -3.64 5.69
CA ALA A 384 15.94 -3.37 7.09
C ALA A 384 17.27 -3.14 7.80
N ILE A 385 17.41 -2.02 8.50
CA ILE A 385 18.60 -1.68 9.28
C ILE A 385 18.15 -1.28 10.67
N GLY A 386 18.71 -1.93 11.69
CA GLY A 386 18.41 -1.49 13.04
C GLY A 386 19.19 -2.16 14.14
N MET A 387 18.67 -2.02 15.34
CA MET A 387 19.34 -2.40 16.57
C MET A 387 18.37 -2.90 17.63
N ARG A 388 18.89 -3.75 18.50
CA ARG A 388 18.25 -4.17 19.75
C ARG A 388 19.14 -3.79 20.92
N TYR A 389 18.54 -3.23 21.96
CA TYR A 389 19.20 -2.85 23.18
C TYR A 389 18.46 -3.43 24.39
N ALA A 390 19.17 -4.12 25.28
CA ALA A 390 18.64 -4.73 26.48
C ALA A 390 19.24 -4.05 27.72
N PRO A 391 18.60 -2.98 28.23
CA PRO A 391 19.07 -2.28 29.43
C PRO A 391 18.97 -3.13 30.70
N ALA A 392 18.15 -4.18 30.67
CA ALA A 392 17.98 -5.14 31.75
C ALA A 392 17.87 -6.55 31.18
N GLU A 393 17.99 -7.57 32.03
CA GLU A 393 17.96 -8.97 31.61
C GLU A 393 16.60 -9.45 31.11
N ASN A 394 15.56 -8.66 31.24
CA ASN A 394 14.20 -8.99 30.83
C ASN A 394 13.55 -7.91 29.96
N ILE A 395 14.25 -6.82 29.63
CA ILE A 395 13.71 -5.70 28.85
C ILE A 395 14.53 -5.55 27.58
N ILE A 396 13.86 -5.44 26.44
CA ILE A 396 14.49 -5.12 25.15
C ILE A 396 13.77 -3.98 24.49
N LEU A 397 14.58 -3.07 23.98
CA LEU A 397 14.20 -2.00 23.08
C LEU A 397 14.67 -2.36 21.67
N LEU A 398 13.86 -2.04 20.68
CA LEU A 398 14.14 -2.24 19.26
C LEU A 398 13.97 -0.92 18.53
N GLY A 399 14.87 -0.65 17.59
CA GLY A 399 14.74 0.43 16.62
C GLY A 399 15.12 -0.10 15.24
N ASN A 400 14.30 0.19 14.24
CA ASN A 400 14.50 -0.26 12.86
C ASN A 400 14.08 0.82 11.87
N ILE A 401 14.78 0.88 10.75
CA ILE A 401 14.40 1.64 9.57
C ILE A 401 14.29 0.65 8.40
N LEU A 402 13.21 0.78 7.63
CA LEU A 402 12.97 0.04 6.40
C LEU A 402 13.10 0.99 5.22
N LEU A 403 13.98 0.65 4.29
CA LEU A 403 14.31 1.43 3.11
C LEU A 403 13.94 0.67 1.85
N PRO A 404 13.27 1.30 0.89
CA PRO A 404 12.94 0.66 -0.37
C PRO A 404 14.20 0.46 -1.24
N LEU A 405 14.31 -0.72 -1.86
CA LEU A 405 15.39 -1.06 -2.80
C LEU A 405 14.91 -1.07 -4.26
N ASN A 406 13.60 -0.93 -4.47
CA ASN A 406 12.97 -0.83 -5.78
C ASN A 406 11.68 0.01 -5.70
N ASP A 407 10.98 0.12 -6.83
CA ASP A 407 9.79 0.96 -7.00
C ASP A 407 8.47 0.17 -7.02
N GLY A 408 8.45 -1.12 -6.70
CA GLY A 408 7.23 -1.95 -6.72
C GLY A 408 6.27 -1.65 -5.57
N GLY A 409 4.96 -1.78 -5.85
CA GLY A 409 3.89 -1.63 -4.86
C GLY A 409 3.62 -0.20 -4.38
N LEU A 410 2.64 -0.07 -3.48
CA LEU A 410 2.42 1.12 -2.66
C LEU A 410 3.36 1.04 -1.45
N ARG A 411 4.12 2.09 -1.12
CA ARG A 411 5.10 2.05 -0.03
C ARG A 411 5.56 3.42 0.45
N SER A 412 6.25 3.41 1.58
CA SER A 412 6.96 4.56 2.12
C SER A 412 8.35 4.74 1.50
N ASN A 413 8.81 6.00 1.40
CA ASN A 413 10.22 6.30 1.14
C ASN A 413 11.12 5.80 2.29
N ILE A 414 10.63 5.91 3.52
CA ILE A 414 11.25 5.39 4.74
C ILE A 414 10.11 4.98 5.68
N ALA A 415 10.15 3.78 6.22
CA ALA A 415 9.32 3.39 7.36
C ALA A 415 10.21 3.13 8.57
N TYR A 416 9.70 3.35 9.78
CA TYR A 416 10.45 3.06 11.00
C TYR A 416 9.61 2.26 11.99
N THR A 417 10.30 1.46 12.80
CA THR A 417 9.69 0.65 13.86
C THR A 417 10.45 0.86 15.16
N LEU A 418 9.71 1.11 16.24
CA LEU A 418 10.20 1.09 17.60
C LEU A 418 9.54 -0.07 18.35
N GLY A 419 10.30 -0.85 19.09
CA GLY A 419 9.77 -1.99 19.83
C GLY A 419 10.15 -1.97 21.29
N PHE A 420 9.27 -2.52 22.11
CA PHE A 420 9.49 -2.83 23.51
C PHE A 420 9.05 -4.26 23.77
N ALA A 421 9.92 -5.06 24.39
CA ALA A 421 9.62 -6.44 24.76
C ALA A 421 10.06 -6.74 26.18
N VAL A 422 9.28 -7.62 26.83
CA VAL A 422 9.57 -8.20 28.13
C VAL A 422 9.52 -9.71 28.04
N SER A 423 10.58 -10.37 28.51
CA SER A 423 10.63 -11.83 28.61
C SER A 423 10.42 -12.26 30.06
N LEU A 424 9.52 -13.24 30.26
CA LEU A 424 9.06 -13.77 31.55
C LEU A 424 9.24 -15.29 31.64
#